data_AF-A0A1Y2W1Y9-F1
#
_entry.id   AF-A0A1Y2W1Y9-F1
#
_cell.length_a   1.000
_cell.length_b   1.000
_cell.length_c   1.000
_cell.angle_alpha   90.00
_cell.angle_beta   90.00
_cell.angle_gamma   90.00
#
_symmetry.space_group_name_H-M   'P 1'
#
loop_
_entity.id
_entity.type
_entity.pdbx_description
1 polymer ?
#
loop_
_entity_poly.entity_id
_entity_poly.type
_entity_poly.pdbx_seq_one_letter_code
_entity_poly.pdbx_strand_id
1 'polypeptide(L)'
;MSGFFSLLPDILPMIMPSEVQITKASDLEAQRGEKDAAMIRQGAVIGKSDKMCATVLIAKPHCSSAVHHHGEQETIVYAASGKGMYVIMP
;
A
#
# COMPACT_ATOMS: atom_id res chain seq x y z
N MET A 1 -8.69 39.85 19.19
CA MET A 1 -8.65 39.77 17.72
C MET A 1 -8.56 38.31 17.30
N SER A 2 -9.70 37.61 17.22
CA SER A 2 -9.78 36.25 16.68
C SER A 2 -10.22 36.33 15.23
N GLY A 3 -9.39 36.95 14.40
CA GLY A 3 -9.69 37.22 13.00
C GLY A 3 -8.99 36.22 12.11
N PHE A 4 -9.73 35.53 11.24
CA PHE A 4 -9.27 34.67 10.13
C PHE A 4 -8.40 33.44 10.47
N PHE A 5 -7.45 33.54 11.40
CA PHE A 5 -6.52 32.46 11.72
C PHE A 5 -7.19 31.22 12.32
N SER A 6 -8.34 31.40 12.97
CA SER A 6 -9.12 30.30 13.54
C SER A 6 -9.84 29.43 12.49
N LEU A 7 -10.01 29.94 11.26
CA LEU A 7 -10.65 29.22 10.15
C LEU A 7 -9.64 28.59 9.18
N LEU A 8 -8.34 28.89 9.35
CA LEU A 8 -7.28 28.33 8.51
C LEU A 8 -7.26 26.79 8.46
N PRO A 9 -7.43 26.05 9.58
CA PRO A 9 -7.42 24.58 9.54
C PRO A 9 -8.53 23.98 8.67
N ASP A 10 -9.68 24.65 8.62
CA ASP A 10 -10.85 24.20 7.87
C ASP A 10 -10.78 24.60 6.38
N ILE A 11 -10.14 25.73 6.08
CA ILE A 11 -10.02 26.27 4.73
C ILE A 11 -8.81 25.66 3.99
N LEU A 12 -7.70 25.37 4.68
CA LEU A 12 -6.49 24.76 4.11
C LEU A 12 -6.77 23.50 3.26
N PRO A 13 -7.51 22.48 3.73
CA PRO A 13 -7.81 21.28 2.94
C PRO A 13 -8.70 21.56 1.72
N MET A 14 -9.40 22.69 1.69
CA MET A 14 -10.24 23.11 0.55
C MET A 14 -9.43 23.86 -0.52
N ILE A 15 -8.30 24.49 -0.14
CA ILE A 15 -7.42 25.25 -1.04
C ILE A 15 -6.24 24.39 -1.52
N MET A 16 -5.81 23.40 -0.73
CA MET A 16 -4.75 22.48 -1.16
C MET A 16 -5.31 21.51 -2.22
N PRO A 17 -4.77 21.49 -3.45
CA PRO A 17 -5.21 20.56 -4.47
C PRO A 17 -4.98 19.13 -3.99
N SER A 18 -6.00 18.28 -4.11
CA SER A 18 -5.83 16.86 -3.83
C SER A 18 -4.91 16.25 -4.89
N GLU A 19 -3.81 15.66 -4.43
CA GLU A 19 -2.87 14.99 -5.32
C GLU A 19 -3.33 13.56 -5.58
N VAL A 20 -3.58 13.24 -6.85
CA VAL A 20 -3.93 11.88 -7.27
C VAL A 20 -2.68 11.17 -7.75
N GLN A 21 -2.27 10.16 -7.01
CA GLN A 21 -1.13 9.33 -7.33
C GLN A 21 -1.56 8.07 -8.09
N ILE A 22 -0.98 7.84 -9.26
CA ILE A 22 -1.24 6.65 -10.09
C ILE A 22 0.05 5.83 -10.18
N THR A 23 -0.06 4.52 -10.00
CA THR A 23 1.02 3.56 -10.26
C THR A 23 0.51 2.54 -11.27
N LYS A 24 1.12 2.51 -12.46
CA LYS A 24 0.71 1.58 -13.50
C LYS A 24 1.34 0.22 -13.27
N ALA A 25 0.73 -0.83 -13.84
CA ALA A 25 1.31 -2.18 -13.80
C ALA A 25 2.73 -2.25 -14.39
N SER A 26 3.00 -1.46 -15.45
CA SER A 26 4.35 -1.33 -16.03
C SER A 26 5.39 -0.86 -15.02
N ASP A 27 5.00 0.05 -14.13
CA ASP A 27 5.89 0.64 -13.13
C ASP A 27 6.18 -0.36 -12.00
N LEU A 28 5.24 -1.27 -11.74
CA LEU A 28 5.42 -2.39 -10.80
C LEU A 28 6.35 -3.45 -11.37
N GLU A 29 6.21 -3.81 -12.65
CA GLU A 29 7.10 -4.79 -13.29
C GLU A 29 8.55 -4.32 -13.32
N ALA A 30 8.79 -3.00 -13.45
CA ALA A 30 10.13 -2.42 -13.33
C ALA A 30 10.74 -2.59 -11.92
N GLN A 31 9.91 -2.71 -10.88
CA GLN A 31 10.35 -2.95 -9.50
C GLN A 31 10.56 -4.43 -9.18
N ARG A 32 10.26 -5.33 -10.11
CA ARG A 32 10.43 -6.76 -9.93
C ARG A 32 11.92 -7.03 -9.77
N GLY A 33 12.34 -7.31 -8.54
CA GLY A 33 13.73 -7.63 -8.18
C GLY A 33 14.20 -8.94 -8.82
N GLU A 34 14.69 -9.89 -8.02
CA GLU A 34 15.06 -11.21 -8.55
C GLU A 34 13.85 -11.86 -9.23
N LYS A 35 13.95 -12.07 -10.55
CA LYS A 35 12.90 -12.71 -11.37
C LYS A 35 12.53 -14.10 -10.85
N ASP A 36 13.44 -14.73 -10.10
CA ASP A 36 13.28 -16.08 -9.58
C ASP A 36 12.76 -16.16 -8.14
N ALA A 37 12.50 -15.03 -7.47
CA ALA A 37 11.90 -15.04 -6.15
C ALA A 37 10.56 -15.80 -6.15
N ALA A 38 10.35 -16.65 -5.14
CA ALA A 38 9.11 -17.40 -4.95
C ALA A 38 7.94 -16.46 -4.57
N MET A 39 8.25 -15.42 -3.79
CA MET A 39 7.34 -14.35 -3.39
C MET A 39 7.86 -13.02 -3.95
N ILE A 40 7.10 -12.40 -4.86
CA ILE A 40 7.43 -11.11 -5.46
C ILE A 40 6.59 -10.03 -4.77
N ARG A 41 7.24 -8.96 -4.30
CA ARG A 41 6.61 -7.79 -3.66
C ARG A 41 6.90 -6.55 -4.50
N GLN A 42 5.85 -5.84 -4.91
CA GLN A 42 5.96 -4.64 -5.74
C GLN A 42 5.25 -3.47 -5.04
N GLY A 43 5.97 -2.39 -4.76
CA GLY A 43 5.45 -1.22 -4.06
C GLY A 43 4.53 -0.40 -4.94
N ALA A 44 3.22 -0.46 -4.68
CA ALA A 44 2.23 0.26 -5.47
C ALA A 44 2.03 1.70 -4.98
N VAL A 45 1.91 1.92 -3.68
CA VAL A 45 1.62 3.26 -3.09
C VAL A 45 2.58 3.58 -1.95
N ILE A 46 3.78 2.97 -1.93
CA ILE A 46 4.78 3.22 -0.89
C ILE A 46 5.32 4.65 -1.02
N GLY A 47 5.25 5.42 0.08
CA GLY A 47 5.72 6.80 0.13
C GLY A 47 4.87 7.81 -0.63
N LYS A 48 3.69 7.40 -1.13
CA LYS A 48 2.78 8.25 -1.91
C LYS A 48 1.61 8.82 -1.10
N SER A 49 1.38 8.29 0.10
CA SER A 49 0.38 8.75 1.05
C SER A 49 0.97 8.66 2.46
N ASP A 50 0.57 9.59 3.33
CA ASP A 50 0.91 9.62 4.75
C ASP A 50 -0.06 8.77 5.60
N LYS A 51 -1.16 8.28 5.02
CA LYS A 51 -2.20 7.51 5.71
C LYS A 51 -2.23 6.03 5.36
N MET A 52 -1.80 5.67 4.15
CA MET A 52 -1.81 4.28 3.71
C MET A 52 -0.64 3.96 2.79
N CYS A 53 -0.28 2.69 2.74
CA CYS A 53 0.59 2.15 1.71
C CYS A 53 -0.03 0.88 1.13
N ALA A 54 0.33 0.56 -0.11
CA ALA A 54 -0.14 -0.65 -0.78
C ALA A 54 1.00 -1.32 -1.53
N THR A 55 0.98 -2.65 -1.52
CA THR A 55 1.95 -3.52 -2.19
C THR A 55 1.17 -4.59 -2.96
N VAL A 56 1.59 -4.87 -4.20
CA VAL A 56 1.14 -6.04 -4.94
C VAL A 56 2.04 -7.21 -4.57
N LEU A 57 1.42 -8.30 -4.12
CA LEU A 57 2.10 -9.53 -3.73
C LEU A 57 1.76 -10.63 -4.73
N ILE A 58 2.78 -11.22 -5.35
CA ILE A 58 2.63 -12.37 -6.24
C ILE A 58 3.36 -13.56 -5.61
N ALA A 59 2.57 -14.55 -5.20
CA ALA A 59 3.06 -15.83 -4.75
C ALA A 59 3.12 -16.80 -5.95
N LYS A 60 4.30 -17.35 -6.25
CA LYS A 60 4.40 -18.46 -7.23
C LYS A 60 3.68 -19.71 -6.68
N PRO A 61 3.25 -20.64 -7.53
CA PRO A 61 2.64 -21.88 -7.06
C PRO A 61 3.52 -22.61 -6.03
N HIS A 62 2.89 -23.19 -5.01
CA HIS A 62 3.56 -23.98 -3.96
C HIS A 62 4.60 -23.24 -3.11
N CYS A 63 4.48 -21.91 -2.98
CA CYS A 63 5.31 -21.14 -2.05
C CYS A 63 4.50 -20.61 -0.86
N SER A 64 5.22 -20.10 0.14
CA SER A 64 4.67 -19.42 1.30
C SER A 64 5.59 -18.27 1.71
N SER A 65 5.05 -17.27 2.40
CA SER A 65 5.85 -16.26 3.08
C SER A 65 6.12 -16.68 4.53
N ALA A 66 7.07 -16.01 5.17
CA ALA A 66 7.10 -15.99 6.63
C ALA A 66 5.83 -15.32 7.17
N VAL A 67 5.52 -15.58 8.44
CA VAL A 67 4.49 -14.84 9.18
C VAL A 67 5.05 -13.47 9.54
N HIS A 68 4.29 -12.42 9.23
CA HIS A 68 4.67 -11.04 9.52
C HIS A 68 3.64 -10.39 10.44
N HIS A 69 4.11 -9.75 11.51
CA HIS A 69 3.29 -8.94 12.40
C HIS A 69 3.38 -7.46 11.96
N HIS A 70 2.24 -6.80 11.79
CA HIS A 70 2.18 -5.40 11.33
C HIS A 70 2.05 -4.38 12.48
N GLY A 71 2.24 -4.82 13.73
CA GLY A 71 2.17 -3.93 14.89
C GLY A 71 0.75 -3.41 15.09
N GLU A 72 0.64 -2.09 15.31
CA GLU A 72 -0.63 -1.38 15.43
C GLU A 72 -1.28 -1.06 14.07
N GLN A 73 -0.60 -1.38 12.95
CA GLN A 73 -1.13 -1.06 11.62
C GLN A 73 -2.15 -2.10 11.17
N GLU A 74 -3.29 -1.61 10.71
CA GLU A 74 -4.30 -2.46 10.07
C GLU A 74 -3.85 -2.84 8.66
N THR A 75 -4.13 -4.07 8.26
CA THR A 75 -3.78 -4.59 6.93
C THR A 75 -5.02 -5.20 6.28
N ILE A 76 -5.31 -4.76 5.06
CA ILE A 76 -6.36 -5.35 4.21
C ILE A 76 -5.66 -6.20 3.15
N VAL A 77 -6.09 -7.46 3.01
CA VAL A 77 -5.61 -8.35 1.95
C VAL A 77 -6.73 -8.56 0.95
N TYR A 78 -6.49 -8.16 -0.30
CA TYR A 78 -7.41 -8.37 -1.41
C TYR A 78 -6.84 -9.42 -2.38
N ALA A 79 -7.52 -10.56 -2.49
CA ALA A 79 -7.14 -11.61 -3.42
C ALA A 79 -7.63 -11.28 -4.84
N ALA A 80 -6.73 -10.73 -5.66
CA ALA A 80 -7.08 -10.34 -7.03
C ALA A 80 -7.25 -11.55 -7.98
N SER A 81 -6.46 -12.62 -7.81
CA SER A 81 -6.55 -13.84 -8.61
C SER A 81 -5.85 -15.03 -7.93
N GLY A 82 -6.13 -16.24 -8.43
CA GLY A 82 -5.55 -17.48 -7.92
C GLY A 82 -6.25 -18.02 -6.67
N LYS A 83 -5.66 -19.06 -6.07
CA LYS A 83 -6.13 -19.68 -4.81
C LYS A 83 -4.95 -19.89 -3.89
N GLY A 84 -5.14 -19.57 -2.62
CA GLY A 84 -4.13 -19.74 -1.58
C GLY A 84 -4.78 -19.90 -0.21
N MET A 85 -3.94 -19.98 0.81
CA MET A 85 -4.35 -20.04 2.21
C MET A 85 -3.75 -18.85 2.96
N TYR A 86 -4.59 -18.08 3.63
CA TYR A 86 -4.14 -17.03 4.54
C TYR A 86 -4.08 -17.63 5.95
N VAL A 87 -2.88 -17.63 6.54
CA VAL A 87 -2.63 -18.20 7.86
C VAL A 87 -2.49 -17.06 8.85
N ILE A 88 -3.31 -17.09 9.91
CA ILE A 88 -3.21 -16.19 11.06
C ILE A 88 -2.70 -16.98 12.27
N MET A 89 -1.80 -16.38 13.05
CA MET A 89 -1.45 -16.89 14.37
C MET A 89 -2.38 -16.24 15.41
N PRO A 90 -2.99 -17.02 16.31
CA PRO A 90 -3.77 -16.51 17.42
C PRO A 90 -2.90 -15.85 18.50
#